data_AF-A0A7S3MQL1-F1
#
_entry.id   AF-A0A7S3MQL1-F1
#
_cell.length_a   1.000
_cell.length_b   1.000
_cell.length_c   1.000
_cell.angle_alpha   90.00
_cell.angle_beta   90.00
_cell.angle_gamma   90.00
#
_symmetry.space_group_name_H-M   'P 1'
#
loop_
_entity.id
_entity.type
_entity.pdbx_description
1 polymer ?
#
loop_
_entity_poly.entity_id
_entity_poly.type
_entity_poly.pdbx_seq_one_letter_code
_entity_poly.pdbx_strand_id
1 'polypeptide(L)'
;MDPEKRENSFEIFGLDYMIDESSKVWLLEVNTNPCLSLASSLLARMIPVMVESAFRIAVDPIFPPPPIDDWPASKRCLIPSDIVENNKFELIFDEFYDGKQ
;
A
#
# COMPACT_ATOMS: atom_id res chain seq x y z
N MET A 1 13.93 9.29 2.10
CA MET A 1 12.91 10.19 1.54
C MET A 1 13.46 10.78 0.27
N ASP A 2 12.70 10.75 -0.81
CA ASP A 2 13.12 11.18 -2.15
C ASP A 2 13.34 12.71 -2.21
N PRO A 3 14.59 13.21 -2.17
CA PRO A 3 14.86 14.65 -2.17
C PRO A 3 14.51 15.30 -3.50
N GLU A 4 14.47 14.52 -4.58
CA GLU A 4 14.21 14.99 -5.93
C GLU A 4 12.72 14.97 -6.28
N LYS A 5 11.86 14.48 -5.37
CA LYS A 5 10.40 14.35 -5.55
C LYS A 5 10.02 13.82 -6.94
N ARG A 6 10.61 12.69 -7.32
CA ARG A 6 10.41 12.07 -8.63
C ARG A 6 8.95 11.67 -8.79
N GLU A 7 8.32 12.18 -9.84
CA GLU A 7 6.96 11.81 -10.19
C GLU A 7 6.84 10.30 -10.44
N ASN A 8 5.65 9.76 -10.21
CA ASN A 8 5.32 8.34 -10.44
C ASN A 8 6.19 7.35 -9.66
N SER A 9 6.74 7.78 -8.52
CA SER A 9 7.49 6.94 -7.58
C SER A 9 6.70 6.80 -6.28
N PHE A 10 6.69 5.60 -5.70
CA PHE A 10 6.12 5.32 -4.39
C PHE A 10 7.00 4.33 -3.62
N GLU A 11 6.87 4.31 -2.29
CA GLU A 11 7.65 3.45 -1.41
C GLU A 11 6.76 2.90 -0.29
N ILE A 12 6.95 1.63 0.07
CA ILE A 12 6.29 1.01 1.21
C ILE A 12 7.29 0.98 2.35
N PHE A 13 6.94 1.63 3.46
CA PHE A 13 7.77 1.64 4.66
C PHE A 13 7.32 0.55 5.64
N GLY A 14 8.28 -0.08 6.30
CA GLY A 14 8.05 -0.89 7.51
C GLY A 14 8.26 -0.03 8.75
N LEU A 15 7.29 0.02 9.64
CA LEU A 15 7.40 0.77 10.89
C LEU A 15 7.39 -0.23 12.05
N ASP A 16 8.46 -0.23 12.83
CA ASP A 16 8.61 -1.13 13.97
C ASP A 16 8.28 -0.38 15.24
N TYR A 17 7.33 -0.92 16.00
CA TYR A 17 6.82 -0.31 17.21
C TYR A 17 6.99 -1.21 18.42
N MET A 18 7.21 -0.61 19.59
CA MET A 18 7.12 -1.26 20.89
C MET A 18 5.97 -0.65 21.68
N ILE A 19 5.21 -1.49 22.38
CA ILE A 19 4.14 -1.06 23.28
C ILE A 19 4.61 -1.31 24.72
N ASP A 20 4.60 -0.27 25.55
CA ASP A 20 4.99 -0.39 26.97
C ASP A 20 3.82 -0.80 27.88
N GLU A 21 4.12 -0.97 29.17
CA GLU A 21 3.11 -1.37 30.19
C GLU A 21 1.98 -0.35 30.37
N SER A 22 2.19 0.92 29.97
CA SER A 22 1.18 1.97 29.97
C SER A 22 0.39 2.03 28.66
N SER A 23 0.53 1.03 27.78
CA SER A 23 -0.05 1.00 26.43
C SER A 23 0.40 2.17 25.55
N LYS A 24 1.55 2.79 25.84
CA LYS A 24 2.13 3.82 24.99
C LYS A 24 2.92 3.16 23.86
N VAL A 25 2.66 3.62 22.65
CA VAL A 25 3.33 3.17 21.43
C VAL A 25 4.61 3.99 21.22
N TRP A 26 5.72 3.31 21.02
CA TRP A 26 7.02 3.88 20.74
C TRP A 26 7.49 3.41 19.37
N LEU A 27 7.76 4.35 18.45
CA LEU A 27 8.40 4.05 17.17
C LEU A 27 9.89 3.76 17.43
N LEU A 28 10.36 2.61 16.95
CA LEU A 28 11.76 2.20 17.06
C LEU A 28 12.53 2.58 15.80
N GLU A 29 12.04 2.15 14.65
CA GLU A 29 12.67 2.40 13.36
C GLU A 29 11.67 2.46 12.21
N VAL A 30 12.12 3.09 11.12
CA VAL A 30 11.39 3.17 9.84
C VAL A 30 12.30 2.58 8.77
N ASN A 31 11.87 1.44 8.22
CA ASN A 31 12.59 0.67 7.22
C ASN A 31 12.06 0.99 5.81
N THR A 32 12.94 1.41 4.91
CA THR A 32 12.64 1.60 3.47
C THR A 32 12.47 0.27 2.73
N ASN A 33 12.99 -0.82 3.30
CA ASN A 33 12.88 -2.17 2.74
C ASN A 33 12.26 -3.12 3.77
N PRO A 34 10.94 -3.05 4.01
CA PRO A 34 10.27 -3.96 4.92
C PRO A 34 10.43 -5.42 4.49
N CYS A 35 10.49 -6.33 5.46
CA CYS A 35 10.61 -7.75 5.16
C CYS A 35 9.29 -8.29 4.58
N LEU A 36 9.33 -8.75 3.32
CA LEU A 36 8.18 -9.36 2.64
C LEU A 36 8.19 -10.90 2.72
N SER A 37 8.91 -11.48 3.68
CA SER A 37 8.99 -12.93 3.87
C SER A 37 7.67 -13.51 4.35
N LEU A 38 7.19 -14.57 3.69
CA LEU A 38 5.94 -15.27 4.03
C LEU A 38 6.17 -16.36 5.08
N ALA A 39 6.94 -16.06 6.13
CA ALA A 39 7.44 -17.03 7.09
C ALA A 39 6.36 -17.68 7.99
N SER A 40 5.14 -17.16 7.98
CA SER A 40 4.00 -17.71 8.72
C SER A 40 2.73 -17.67 7.88
N SER A 41 1.73 -18.50 8.23
CA SER A 41 0.41 -18.48 7.57
C SER A 41 -0.27 -17.11 7.67
N LEU A 42 -0.02 -16.36 8.75
CA LEU A 42 -0.52 -15.00 8.92
C LEU A 42 0.14 -14.05 7.90
N LEU A 43 1.47 -14.05 7.82
CA LEU A 43 2.22 -13.21 6.90
C LEU A 43 1.95 -13.56 5.43
N ALA A 44 1.84 -14.86 5.12
CA ALA A 44 1.46 -15.39 3.82
C ALA A 44 0.09 -14.88 3.34
N ARG A 45 -0.80 -14.51 4.26
CA ARG A 45 -2.10 -13.91 3.93
C ARG A 45 -2.06 -12.38 3.91
N MET A 46 -1.35 -11.76 4.86
CA MET A 46 -1.37 -10.30 5.02
C MET A 46 -0.50 -9.58 4.00
N ILE A 47 0.73 -10.05 3.75
CA ILE A 47 1.70 -9.36 2.90
C ILE A 47 1.19 -9.24 1.45
N PRO A 48 0.69 -10.32 0.79
CA PRO A 48 0.21 -10.20 -0.58
C PRO A 48 -0.97 -9.22 -0.71
N VAL A 49 -1.90 -9.24 0.25
CA VAL A 49 -3.06 -8.34 0.25
C VAL A 49 -2.64 -6.88 0.43
N MET A 50 -1.64 -6.62 1.27
CA MET A 50 -1.09 -5.29 1.47
C MET A 50 -0.37 -4.79 0.20
N VAL A 51 0.46 -5.62 -0.45
CA VAL A 51 1.16 -5.23 -1.69
C VAL A 51 0.16 -4.94 -2.82
N GLU A 52 -0.84 -5.81 -3.01
CA GLU A 52 -1.90 -5.61 -3.98
C GLU A 52 -2.65 -4.28 -3.74
N SER A 53 -2.98 -4.00 -2.48
CA SER A 53 -3.65 -2.76 -2.10
C SER A 53 -2.78 -1.52 -2.37
N ALA A 54 -1.46 -1.63 -2.23
CA ALA A 54 -0.54 -0.55 -2.56
C ALA A 54 -0.49 -0.31 -4.09
N PHE A 55 -0.46 -1.36 -4.90
CA PHE A 55 -0.48 -1.22 -6.37
C PHE A 55 -1.79 -0.63 -6.89
N ARG A 56 -2.92 -1.00 -6.30
CA ARG A 56 -4.21 -0.39 -6.65
C ARG A 56 -4.21 1.13 -6.45
N ILE A 57 -3.49 1.64 -5.44
CA ILE A 57 -3.39 3.09 -5.19
C ILE A 57 -2.34 3.73 -6.10
N ALA A 58 -1.15 3.14 -6.21
CA ALA A 58 0.00 3.81 -6.80
C ALA A 58 0.24 3.52 -8.29
N VAL A 59 -0.27 2.40 -8.81
CA VAL A 59 0.05 1.90 -10.15
C VAL A 59 -1.19 1.90 -11.05
N ASP A 60 -2.30 1.33 -10.61
CA ASP A 60 -3.52 1.18 -11.43
C ASP A 60 -4.05 2.51 -12.02
N PRO A 61 -4.00 3.66 -11.31
CA PRO A 61 -4.43 4.94 -11.90
C PRO A 61 -3.55 5.41 -13.05
N ILE A 62 -2.28 4.99 -13.07
CA ILE A 62 -1.31 5.33 -14.14
C ILE A 62 -1.46 4.34 -15.31
N PHE A 63 -1.77 3.07 -15.00
CA PHE A 63 -1.92 2.00 -15.97
C PHE A 63 -3.29 1.32 -15.81
N PRO A 64 -4.38 1.97 -16.26
CA PRO A 64 -5.72 1.42 -16.09
C PRO A 64 -5.86 0.09 -16.84
N PRO A 65 -6.75 -0.80 -16.37
CA PRO A 65 -7.04 -2.04 -17.07
C PRO A 65 -7.56 -1.75 -18.48
N PRO A 66 -7.25 -2.60 -19.46
CA PRO A 66 -7.76 -2.44 -20.82
C PRO A 66 -9.29 -2.58 -20.84
N PRO A 67 -9.96 -2.10 -21.91
CA PRO A 67 -11.40 -2.28 -22.09
C PRO A 67 -11.83 -3.73 -21.86
N ILE A 68 -12.98 -3.93 -21.22
CA ILE A 68 -13.42 -5.26 -20.80
C ILE A 68 -13.57 -6.24 -21.98
N ASP A 69 -13.84 -5.71 -23.17
CA ASP A 69 -13.97 -6.47 -24.41
C ASP A 69 -12.64 -7.06 -24.88
N ASP A 70 -11.52 -6.38 -24.58
CA ASP A 70 -10.16 -6.82 -24.93
C ASP A 70 -9.57 -7.80 -23.90
N TRP A 71 -10.21 -7.95 -22.73
CA TRP A 71 -9.73 -8.80 -21.65
C TRP A 71 -10.30 -10.23 -21.72
N PRO A 72 -9.48 -11.28 -21.49
CA PRO A 72 -9.96 -12.65 -21.46
C PRO A 72 -11.12 -12.85 -20.48
N ALA A 73 -12.20 -13.48 -20.93
CA ALA A 73 -13.41 -13.65 -20.14
C ALA A 73 -13.16 -14.28 -18.75
N SER A 74 -12.21 -15.22 -18.66
CA SER A 74 -11.82 -15.89 -17.41
C SER A 74 -11.14 -14.97 -16.38
N LYS A 75 -10.68 -13.80 -16.80
CA LYS A 75 -9.97 -12.83 -15.95
C LYS A 75 -10.78 -11.55 -15.71
N ARG A 76 -11.97 -11.42 -16.29
CA ARG A 76 -12.82 -10.22 -16.10
C ARG A 76 -13.28 -10.04 -14.65
N CYS A 77 -13.45 -11.14 -13.90
CA CYS A 77 -13.77 -11.10 -12.47
C CYS A 77 -12.62 -10.57 -11.59
N LEU A 78 -11.42 -10.43 -12.14
CA LEU A 78 -10.27 -9.85 -11.45
C LEU A 78 -10.21 -8.34 -11.60
N ILE A 79 -11.07 -7.73 -12.43
CA ILE A 79 -11.14 -6.29 -12.59
C ILE A 79 -12.07 -5.74 -11.51
N PRO A 80 -11.56 -5.00 -10.51
CA PRO A 80 -12.41 -4.41 -9.49
C PRO A 80 -13.29 -3.31 -10.10
N SER A 81 -14.54 -3.22 -9.65
CA SER A 81 -15.49 -2.16 -10.02
C SER A 81 -15.03 -0.79 -9.57
N ASP A 82 -14.37 -0.74 -8.41
CA ASP A 82 -13.77 0.45 -7.83
C ASP A 82 -12.36 0.09 -7.34
N ILE A 83 -11.37 0.89 -7.74
CA ILE A 83 -9.95 0.68 -7.46
C ILE A 83 -9.65 0.71 -5.96
N VAL A 84 -10.47 1.39 -5.15
CA VAL A 84 -10.28 1.50 -3.70
C VAL A 84 -11.15 0.49 -2.93
N GLU A 85 -12.05 -0.22 -3.61
CA GLU A 85 -12.96 -1.16 -2.95
C GLU A 85 -12.20 -2.24 -2.18
N ASN A 86 -12.52 -2.42 -0.90
CA ASN A 86 -11.86 -3.34 0.03
C ASN A 86 -10.36 -3.06 0.29
N ASN A 87 -9.85 -1.90 -0.12
CA ASN A 87 -8.50 -1.46 0.23
C ASN A 87 -8.44 -1.13 1.72
N LYS A 88 -7.36 -1.56 2.40
CA LYS A 88 -7.16 -1.38 3.84
C LYS A 88 -6.22 -0.22 4.20
N PHE A 89 -5.65 0.46 3.21
CA PHE A 89 -4.90 1.69 3.44
C PHE A 89 -5.85 2.83 3.78
N GLU A 90 -5.39 3.73 4.64
CA GLU A 90 -6.09 4.94 5.06
C GLU A 90 -5.19 6.15 4.79
N LEU A 91 -5.77 7.21 4.23
CA LEU A 91 -5.08 8.49 4.06
C LEU A 91 -5.06 9.22 5.40
N ILE A 92 -3.90 9.21 6.05
CA ILE A 92 -3.71 9.88 7.36
C ILE A 92 -2.98 11.22 7.27
N PHE A 93 -2.39 11.53 6.11
CA PHE A 93 -1.64 12.76 5.88
C PHE A 93 -1.59 13.09 4.38
N ASP A 94 -1.88 14.33 4.04
CA ASP A 94 -1.71 14.88 2.69
C ASP A 94 -0.84 16.16 2.75
N GLU A 95 0.30 16.19 2.04
CA GLU A 95 1.24 17.32 2.07
C GLU A 95 0.58 18.64 1.66
N PHE A 96 -0.37 18.62 0.71
CA PHE A 96 -1.02 19.83 0.21
C PHE A 96 -1.97 20.45 1.22
N TYR A 97 -2.71 19.63 1.97
CA TYR A 97 -3.70 20.06 2.95
C TYR A 97 -3.12 20.22 4.37
N ASP A 98 -2.31 19.26 4.82
CA ASP A 98 -1.82 19.16 6.21
C ASP A 98 -0.43 19.76 6.40
N GLY A 99 0.39 19.81 5.36
CA GLY A 99 1.81 20.21 5.44
C GLY A 99 2.07 21.71 5.66
N LYS A 100 1.04 22.56 5.66
CA LYS A 100 1.17 24.03 5.78
C LYS A 100 1.11 24.56 7.22
N GLN A 101 1.34 23.71 8.23
CA GLN A 101 1.33 24.11 9.65
C GLN A 101 2.70 24.61 10.12
#